data_AF-A0A7T0PEE3-F1
#
_entry.id   AF-A0A7T0PEE3-F1
#
_cell.length_a   1.000
_cell.length_b   1.000
_cell.length_c   1.000
_cell.angle_alpha   90.00
_cell.angle_beta   90.00
_cell.angle_gamma   90.00
#
_symmetry.space_group_name_H-M   'P 1'
#
loop_
_entity.id
_entity.type
_entity.pdbx_description
1 polymer ?
#
loop_
_entity_poly.entity_id
_entity_poly.type
_entity_poly.pdbx_seq_one_letter_code
_entity_poly.pdbx_strand_id
1 'polypeptide(L)' 'MANNIDFSIIRERALRNIREDLVTEWEDAYPAEEIQETFDAVKTEHKNNAVVDDFVPVLVEAEMKERLRSDDLDVPA' A
#
# COMPACT_ATOMS: atom_id res chain seq x y z
N MET A 1 -10.74 -8.06 -30.60
CA MET A 1 -9.33 -7.86 -30.19
C MET A 1 -9.38 -7.15 -28.84
N ALA A 2 -9.12 -7.87 -27.75
CA ALA A 2 -9.02 -7.24 -26.44
C ALA A 2 -7.73 -6.42 -26.41
N ASN A 3 -7.86 -5.11 -26.19
CA ASN A 3 -6.71 -4.24 -25.98
C ASN A 3 -6.10 -4.67 -24.63
N ASN A 4 -5.03 -5.45 -24.66
CA ASN A 4 -4.38 -5.95 -23.45
C ASN A 4 -3.54 -4.82 -22.85
N ILE A 5 -4.23 -3.83 -22.29
CA ILE A 5 -3.61 -2.71 -21.57
C ILE A 5 -2.97 -3.32 -20.34
N ASP A 6 -1.66 -3.19 -20.24
CA ASP A 6 -0.91 -3.63 -19.07
C ASP A 6 -1.09 -2.62 -17.92
N PHE A 7 -2.05 -2.91 -17.04
CA PHE A 7 -2.33 -2.10 -15.86
C PHE A 7 -1.26 -2.23 -14.76
N SER A 8 -0.25 -3.10 -14.92
CA SER A 8 0.81 -3.27 -13.91
C SER A 8 1.60 -1.97 -13.67
N ILE A 9 1.89 -1.22 -14.74
CA ILE A 9 2.61 0.07 -14.66
C ILE A 9 1.79 1.09 -13.88
N ILE A 10 0.47 1.11 -14.12
CA ILE A 10 -0.46 2.04 -13.44
C ILE A 10 -0.58 1.65 -11.96
N ARG A 11 -0.71 0.36 -11.64
CA ARG A 11 -0.78 -0.12 -10.26
C ARG A 11 0.48 0.15 -9.47
N GLU A 12 1.67 -0.12 -10.02
CA GLU A 12 2.93 0.18 -9.30
C GLU A 12 3.12 1.68 -9.09
N ARG A 13 2.69 2.52 -10.05
CA ARG A 13 2.68 3.97 -9.86
C ARG A 13 1.70 4.41 -8.78
N ALA A 14 0.50 3.84 -8.75
CA ALA A 14 -0.49 4.13 -7.71
C ALA A 14 0.05 3.76 -6.33
N LEU A 15 0.60 2.56 -6.17
CA LEU A 15 1.21 2.10 -4.91
C LEU A 15 2.36 3.00 -4.44
N ARG A 16 3.23 3.42 -5.38
CA ARG A 16 4.31 4.35 -5.04
C ARG A 16 3.77 5.70 -4.54
N ASN A 17 2.79 6.27 -5.26
CA ASN A 17 2.18 7.54 -4.87
C ASN A 17 1.51 7.43 -3.50
N ILE A 18 0.73 6.36 -3.24
CA ILE A 18 0.09 6.14 -1.95
C ILE A 18 1.13 6.09 -0.82
N ARG A 19 2.23 5.35 -1.01
CA ARG A 19 3.30 5.28 0.00
C ARG A 19 3.92 6.66 0.25
N GLU A 20 4.23 7.41 -0.80
CA GLU A 20 4.78 8.77 -0.67
C GLU A 20 3.80 9.69 0.08
N ASP A 21 2.51 9.64 -0.27
CA ASP A 21 1.47 10.42 0.39
C ASP A 21 1.34 10.05 1.88
N LEU A 22 1.36 8.76 2.23
CA LEU A 22 1.29 8.28 3.61
C LEU A 22 2.52 8.69 4.42
N VAL A 23 3.72 8.59 3.84
CA VAL A 23 4.97 9.02 4.50
C VAL A 23 4.91 10.53 4.78
N THR A 24 4.49 11.34 3.81
CA THR A 24 4.37 12.80 4.00
C THR A 24 3.27 13.16 5.00
N GLU A 25 2.12 12.48 4.98
CA GLU A 25 1.01 12.77 5.89
C GLU A 25 1.35 12.46 7.36
N TRP A 26 2.19 11.45 7.60
CA TRP A 26 2.49 10.93 8.94
C TRP A 26 3.95 11.14 9.39
N GLU A 27 4.72 11.97 8.68
CA GLU A 27 6.15 12.20 8.96
C GLU A 27 6.44 12.74 10.37
N ASP A 28 5.49 13.47 10.97
CA ASP A 28 5.60 14.00 12.32
C ASP A 28 5.35 12.95 13.42
N ALA A 29 4.72 11.83 13.07
CA ALA A 29 4.31 10.78 14.01
C ALA A 29 5.20 9.54 13.92
N TYR A 30 5.57 9.13 12.70
CA TYR A 30 6.31 7.90 12.45
C TYR A 30 7.50 8.13 11.52
N PRO A 31 8.62 7.40 11.72
CA PRO A 31 9.71 7.41 10.77
C PRO A 31 9.28 6.78 9.44
N ALA A 32 9.78 7.34 8.34
CA ALA A 32 9.44 6.87 6.99
C ALA A 32 9.78 5.37 6.76
N GLU A 33 10.82 4.85 7.42
CA GLU A 33 11.22 3.44 7.35
C GLU A 33 10.12 2.52 7.88
N GLU A 34 9.53 2.84 9.03
CA GLU A 34 8.49 2.02 9.67
C GLU A 34 7.19 2.00 8.84
N ILE A 35 6.81 3.15 8.28
CA ILE A 35 5.68 3.25 7.33
C ILE A 35 5.99 2.40 6.09
N GLN A 36 7.22 2.45 5.57
CA GLN A 36 7.60 1.71 4.37
C GLN A 36 7.60 0.19 4.60
N GLU A 37 8.16 -0.29 5.71
CA GLU A 37 8.20 -1.71 6.05
C GLU A 37 6.78 -2.28 6.19
N THR A 38 5.92 -1.59 6.94
CA THR A 38 4.50 -1.96 7.10
C THR A 38 3.78 -1.95 5.75
N PHE A 39 4.01 -0.90 4.94
CA PHE A 39 3.40 -0.79 3.62
C PHE A 39 3.79 -1.94 2.69
N ASP A 40 5.07 -2.33 2.68
CA ASP A 40 5.56 -3.42 1.83
C ASP A 40 5.00 -4.79 2.29
N ALA A 41 4.80 -4.97 3.59
CA ALA A 41 4.12 -6.15 4.14
C ALA A 41 2.65 -6.22 3.72
N VAL A 42 1.88 -5.15 3.93
CA VAL A 42 0.47 -5.03 3.54
C VAL A 42 0.29 -5.20 2.03
N LYS A 43 1.16 -4.56 1.23
CA LYS A 43 1.20 -4.74 -0.23
C LYS A 43 1.40 -6.21 -0.62
N THR A 44 2.32 -6.90 0.05
CA THR A 44 2.62 -8.31 -0.25
C THR A 44 1.44 -9.21 0.12
N GLU A 45 0.83 -8.98 1.27
CA GLU A 45 -0.36 -9.71 1.72
C GLU A 45 -1.52 -9.56 0.73
N HIS A 46 -1.88 -8.32 0.35
CA HIS A 46 -2.96 -8.08 -0.61
C HIS A 46 -2.64 -8.65 -1.99
N LYS A 47 -1.39 -8.54 -2.46
CA LYS A 47 -0.99 -9.16 -3.74
C LYS A 47 -1.12 -10.67 -3.73
N ASN A 48 -0.80 -11.34 -2.63
CA ASN A 48 -0.86 -12.80 -2.53
C ASN A 48 -2.31 -13.32 -2.45
N ASN A 49 -3.22 -12.51 -1.90
CA ASN A 49 -4.61 -12.91 -1.66
C ASN A 49 -5.61 -12.31 -2.66
N ALA A 50 -5.22 -11.35 -3.50
CA ALA A 50 -6.12 -10.66 -4.40
C ALA A 50 -6.65 -11.60 -5.50
N VAL A 51 -7.98 -11.69 -5.57
CA VAL A 51 -8.69 -12.28 -6.72
C VAL A 51 -8.69 -11.31 -7.92
N VAL A 52 -8.59 -10.01 -7.65
CA VAL A 52 -8.55 -8.94 -8.66
C VAL A 52 -7.46 -7.95 -8.30
N ASP A 53 -6.35 -7.98 -9.03
CA ASP A 53 -5.16 -7.15 -8.77
C ASP A 53 -5.42 -5.64 -8.86
N ASP A 54 -6.43 -5.21 -9.63
CA ASP A 54 -6.72 -3.80 -9.87
C ASP A 54 -7.16 -3.04 -8.61
N PHE A 55 -7.69 -3.75 -7.61
CA PHE A 55 -8.11 -3.16 -6.34
C PHE A 55 -7.02 -3.16 -5.27
N VAL A 56 -5.87 -3.82 -5.51
CA VAL A 56 -4.76 -3.88 -4.54
C VAL A 56 -4.35 -2.50 -4.03
N PRO A 57 -4.17 -1.45 -4.87
CA PRO A 57 -3.79 -0.13 -4.37
C PRO A 57 -4.80 0.45 -3.36
N VAL A 58 -6.10 0.26 -3.61
CA VAL A 58 -7.17 0.78 -2.75
C VAL A 58 -7.20 0.03 -1.41
N LEU A 59 -7.02 -1.30 -1.45
CA LEU A 59 -7.00 -2.13 -0.23
C LEU A 59 -5.80 -1.78 0.65
N VAL A 60 -4.61 -1.65 0.04
CA VAL A 60 -3.38 -1.27 0.75
C VAL A 60 -3.53 0.10 1.40
N GLU A 61 -4.05 1.09 0.66
CA GLU A 61 -4.27 2.44 1.20
C GLU A 61 -5.23 2.44 2.39
N ALA A 62 -6.36 1.72 2.27
CA ALA A 62 -7.37 1.67 3.31
C ALA A 62 -6.82 1.05 4.60
N GLU A 63 -6.14 -0.08 4.49
CA GLU A 63 -5.55 -0.77 5.64
C GLU A 63 -4.42 0.06 6.28
N MET A 64 -3.53 0.64 5.48
CA MET A 64 -2.47 1.49 6.03
C MET A 64 -3.04 2.70 6.80
N LYS A 65 -4.09 3.33 6.28
CA LYS A 65 -4.78 4.43 6.98
C LYS A 65 -5.42 3.98 8.28
N GLU A 66 -5.95 2.75 8.33
CA GLU A 66 -6.51 2.18 9.55
C GLU A 66 -5.44 1.90 10.61
N ARG A 67 -4.33 1.26 10.20
CA ARG A 67 -3.16 0.96 11.03
C ARG A 67 -2.51 2.21 11.61
N LEU A 68 -2.22 3.20 10.77
CA LEU A 68 -1.65 4.49 11.19
C LEU A 68 -2.54 5.24 12.17
N ARG A 69 -3.87 5.20 11.99
CA ARG A 69 -4.83 5.82 12.93
C ARG A 69 -4.94 5.08 14.25
N SER A 70 -4.67 3.79 14.25
CA SER A 70 -4.79 2.92 15.43
C SER A 70 -3.46 2.74 16.17
N ASP A 71 -2.38 3.37 15.70
CA ASP A 71 -1.02 3.21 16.21
C ASP A 71 -0.52 1.76 16.13
N ASP A 72 -0.91 1.06 15.05
CA ASP A 72 -0.67 -0.38 14.83
C ASP A 72 0.20 -0.59 13.58
N LEU A 73 1.49 -0.27 13.68
CA LEU A 73 2.49 -0.50 12.63
C LEU A 73 3.25 -1.82 12.82
N ASP A 74 2.69 -2.77 13.56
CA ASP A 74 3.32 -4.08 13.74
C ASP A 74 3.33 -4.85 12.42
N VAL A 75 4.53 -5.24 11.99
CA VAL A 75 4.70 -6.13 10.83
C VAL A 75 4.34 -7.54 11.31
N PRO A 76 3.27 -8.18 10.79
CA PRO A 76 2.97 -9.55 11.18
C PRO A 76 4.16 -10.45 10.84
N ALA A 77 4.64 -11.17 11.85
CA ALA A 77 5.79 -12.08 11.80
C ALA A 77 5.57 -13.30 10.88
#